data_AF-A0A920AY15-F1
#
_entry.id   AF-A0A920AY15-F1
#
_cell.length_a   1.000
_cell.length_b   1.000
_cell.length_c   1.000
_cell.angle_alpha   90.00
_cell.angle_beta   90.00
_cell.angle_gamma   90.00
#
_symmetry.space_group_name_H-M   'P 1'
#
loop_
_entity.id
_entity.type
_entity.pdbx_description
1 polymer ?
#
loop_
_entity_poly.entity_id
_entity_poly.type
_entity_poly.pdbx_seq_one_letter_code
_entity_poly.pdbx_strand_id
1 'polypeptide(L)'
;MKSIHPLQLITVLKNLETNFDSFTPNDTFFVALSKKNLISNSIELKNSTGFVIPSSDYEIDTKLGRIRASKSGSLGSDEHTLSFQYYPIFFNPYIQQSIWNDPLKLPYVTERSDTDIFDGLSIEFNNDWFITSDDENTYWWTTEDNVEWKRNDGENTYFFIVSATDLDTNFDGKVDLRAIRVPNKYAVVFSDNDDFGRSYISLNNLSPGNKTNFKVMNLTDNIEVPFFLFDYPLGETGKINSGDYIYFYDKDSLGIDRYTWNITFTKRQSQEANTEFTFGNGDTLFIDFSKPFRNSDTYSFNGPKPDVNIPLVSKEMDQIKVVPNPYIVGHRFESPLPPGITSGRGSRKVEFQNLPSNAKVHIYTARGQHIRSLQHDGGLFSGTIIWDLKTKENLDVAFGVYYYIVESELGGKTSGKLAVIK
;
A
#
# COMPACT_ATOMS: atom_id res chain seq x y z
N MET A 1 -28.57 21.81 2.04
CA MET A 1 -27.52 20.92 2.58
C MET A 1 -27.24 19.80 1.58
N LYS A 2 -26.20 19.90 0.74
CA LYS A 2 -25.58 18.70 0.19
C LYS A 2 -24.57 18.26 1.24
N SER A 3 -24.91 17.18 1.95
CA SER A 3 -23.98 16.48 2.84
C SER A 3 -22.70 16.22 2.04
N ILE A 4 -21.57 16.75 2.51
CA ILE A 4 -20.27 16.26 2.12
C ILE A 4 -20.24 14.84 2.68
N HIS A 5 -20.59 13.86 1.85
CA HIS A 5 -20.41 12.48 2.23
C HIS A 5 -18.92 12.28 2.51
N PRO A 6 -18.54 11.62 3.63
CA PRO A 6 -17.15 11.26 3.83
C PRO A 6 -16.69 10.50 2.58
N LEU A 7 -15.53 10.88 2.03
CA LEU A 7 -14.94 10.17 0.91
C LEU A 7 -14.73 8.72 1.35
N GLN A 8 -15.49 7.81 0.74
CA GLN A 8 -15.26 6.38 0.88
C GLN A 8 -14.03 6.05 0.03
N LEU A 9 -12.86 6.03 0.65
CA LEU A 9 -11.65 5.50 0.04
C LEU A 9 -11.74 3.97 0.05
N ILE A 10 -11.38 3.36 -1.07
CA ILE A 10 -11.35 1.91 -1.23
C ILE A 10 -9.96 1.57 -1.76
N THR A 11 -9.33 0.59 -1.14
CA THR A 11 -8.03 0.09 -1.52
C THR A 11 -8.17 -1.03 -2.55
N VAL A 12 -7.41 -0.91 -3.64
CA VAL A 12 -7.21 -1.96 -4.62
C VAL A 12 -5.71 -2.17 -4.77
N LEU A 13 -5.24 -3.37 -4.45
CA LEU A 13 -3.85 -3.76 -4.68
C LEU A 13 -3.78 -4.60 -5.95
N LYS A 14 -2.96 -4.17 -6.90
CA LYS A 14 -2.68 -4.91 -8.14
C LYS A 14 -1.35 -5.63 -8.03
N ASN A 15 -1.32 -6.94 -8.24
CA ASN A 15 -0.06 -7.64 -8.47
C ASN A 15 0.37 -7.41 -9.95
N LEU A 16 1.56 -6.84 -10.14
CA LEU A 16 2.10 -6.53 -11.46
C LEU A 16 2.85 -7.70 -12.10
N GLU A 17 3.11 -8.78 -11.35
CA GLU A 17 3.76 -9.99 -11.87
C GLU A 17 2.76 -10.91 -12.59
N THR A 18 3.21 -11.51 -13.68
CA THR A 18 2.43 -12.55 -14.38
C THR A 18 2.48 -13.84 -13.57
N ASN A 19 1.31 -14.31 -13.15
CA ASN A 19 1.10 -15.56 -12.45
C ASN A 19 0.65 -16.64 -13.44
N PHE A 20 0.85 -17.91 -13.09
CA PHE A 20 0.50 -19.05 -13.90
C PHE A 20 -0.33 -20.05 -13.11
N ASP A 21 -1.24 -20.74 -13.79
CA ASP A 21 -1.99 -21.85 -13.24
C ASP A 21 -2.16 -22.95 -14.30
N SER A 22 -2.14 -24.20 -13.86
CA SER A 22 -2.26 -25.37 -14.73
C SER A 22 -3.48 -26.20 -14.32
N PHE A 23 -4.32 -26.53 -15.29
CA PHE A 23 -5.55 -27.29 -15.02
C PHE A 23 -5.94 -28.19 -16.18
N THR A 24 -6.67 -29.26 -15.87
CA THR A 24 -7.35 -30.09 -16.87
C THR A 24 -8.81 -29.63 -16.98
N PRO A 25 -9.32 -29.29 -18.19
CA PRO A 25 -10.71 -28.89 -18.36
C PRO A 25 -11.69 -29.97 -17.91
N ASN A 26 -12.81 -29.56 -17.32
CA ASN A 26 -13.94 -30.44 -17.01
C ASN A 26 -15.13 -30.12 -17.91
N ASP A 27 -14.88 -30.09 -19.22
CA ASP A 27 -15.83 -29.69 -20.24
C ASP A 27 -16.55 -28.37 -19.87
N THR A 28 -17.88 -28.37 -19.79
CA THR A 28 -18.70 -27.19 -19.45
C THR A 28 -18.85 -26.94 -17.94
N PHE A 29 -18.20 -27.75 -17.09
CA PHE A 29 -18.14 -27.52 -15.64
C PHE A 29 -16.95 -26.63 -15.26
N PHE A 30 -17.16 -25.82 -14.23
CA PHE A 30 -16.12 -24.96 -13.70
C PHE A 30 -15.01 -25.74 -13.01
N VAL A 31 -13.77 -25.38 -13.35
CA VAL A 31 -12.55 -25.75 -12.65
C VAL A 31 -12.09 -24.55 -11.84
N ALA A 32 -11.73 -24.77 -10.57
CA ALA A 32 -11.21 -23.72 -9.71
C ALA A 32 -9.77 -23.37 -10.07
N LEU A 33 -9.45 -22.08 -10.07
CA LEU A 33 -8.11 -21.54 -10.22
C LEU A 33 -7.52 -21.22 -8.83
N SER A 34 -6.20 -21.10 -8.78
CA SER A 34 -5.42 -20.79 -7.57
C SER A 34 -5.69 -19.40 -7.00
N LYS A 35 -6.19 -18.45 -7.81
CA LYS A 35 -6.41 -17.05 -7.43
C LYS A 35 -7.79 -16.55 -7.87
N LYS A 36 -8.28 -15.54 -7.14
CA LYS A 36 -9.53 -14.79 -7.40
C LYS A 36 -9.20 -13.37 -7.86
N ASN A 37 -10.23 -12.61 -8.25
CA ASN A 37 -10.11 -11.22 -8.70
C ASN A 37 -9.07 -11.03 -9.84
N LEU A 38 -9.16 -11.87 -10.86
CA LEU A 38 -8.26 -11.83 -12.02
C LEU A 38 -8.50 -10.58 -12.87
N ILE A 39 -7.44 -10.07 -13.50
CA ILE A 39 -7.51 -8.87 -14.34
C ILE A 39 -7.79 -9.30 -15.78
N SER A 40 -9.00 -9.05 -16.28
CA SER A 40 -9.49 -9.62 -17.54
C SER A 40 -8.59 -9.37 -18.76
N ASN A 41 -7.96 -8.19 -18.87
CA ASN A 41 -7.08 -7.86 -19.98
C ASN A 41 -5.66 -8.43 -19.87
N SER A 42 -5.35 -9.17 -18.81
CA SER A 42 -4.05 -9.85 -18.60
C SER A 42 -4.10 -11.35 -18.86
N ILE A 43 -5.27 -11.90 -19.17
CA ILE A 43 -5.50 -13.33 -19.25
C ILE A 43 -5.10 -13.88 -20.61
N GLU A 44 -4.27 -14.91 -20.62
CA GLU A 44 -3.93 -15.70 -21.80
C GLU A 44 -3.99 -17.19 -21.44
N LEU A 45 -4.72 -17.98 -22.24
CA LEU A 45 -4.88 -19.42 -22.05
C LEU A 45 -4.13 -20.15 -23.15
N LYS A 46 -3.29 -21.13 -22.80
CA LYS A 46 -2.58 -22.01 -23.73
C LYS A 46 -2.90 -23.47 -23.45
N ASN A 47 -2.94 -24.29 -24.48
CA ASN A 47 -2.98 -25.75 -24.33
C ASN A 47 -1.56 -26.33 -24.08
N SER A 48 -1.49 -27.65 -23.94
CA SER A 48 -0.26 -28.42 -23.74
C SER A 48 0.81 -28.24 -24.82
N THR A 49 0.44 -27.78 -26.03
CA THR A 49 1.38 -27.51 -27.13
C THR A 49 1.82 -26.05 -27.21
N GLY A 50 1.32 -25.20 -26.30
CA GLY A 50 1.62 -23.77 -26.25
C GLY A 50 0.76 -22.91 -27.18
N PHE A 51 -0.23 -23.48 -27.85
CA PHE A 51 -1.15 -22.74 -28.70
C PHE A 51 -2.13 -21.93 -27.85
N VAL A 52 -2.30 -20.65 -28.20
CA VAL A 52 -3.21 -19.73 -27.50
C VAL A 52 -4.65 -20.04 -27.86
N ILE A 53 -5.46 -20.34 -26.85
CA ILE A 53 -6.88 -20.64 -27.01
C ILE A 53 -7.67 -19.34 -27.13
N PRO A 54 -8.53 -19.19 -28.15
CA PRO A 54 -9.41 -18.03 -28.30
C PRO A 54 -10.35 -17.83 -27.11
N SER A 55 -10.61 -16.58 -26.73
CA SER A 55 -11.57 -16.26 -25.65
C SER A 55 -13.02 -16.66 -25.97
N SER A 56 -13.33 -17.04 -27.22
CA SER A 56 -14.63 -17.62 -27.59
C SER A 56 -14.83 -19.04 -27.08
N ASP A 57 -13.75 -19.73 -26.71
CA ASP A 57 -13.75 -21.17 -26.43
C ASP A 57 -13.77 -21.46 -24.92
N TYR A 58 -13.71 -20.42 -24.09
CA TYR A 58 -13.83 -20.54 -22.64
C TYR A 58 -14.61 -19.39 -22.01
N GLU A 59 -15.13 -19.65 -20.81
CA GLU A 59 -15.69 -18.64 -19.94
C GLU A 59 -14.90 -18.62 -18.63
N ILE A 60 -14.50 -17.43 -18.20
CA ILE A 60 -13.78 -17.23 -16.95
C ILE A 60 -14.56 -16.29 -16.02
N ASP A 61 -14.83 -16.78 -14.81
CA ASP A 61 -15.38 -15.98 -13.72
C ASP A 61 -14.19 -15.41 -12.94
N THR A 62 -13.76 -14.22 -13.34
CA THR A 62 -12.55 -13.58 -12.78
C THR A 62 -12.68 -13.25 -11.31
N LYS A 63 -13.90 -13.01 -10.81
CA LYS A 63 -14.15 -12.71 -9.39
C LYS A 63 -14.02 -13.97 -8.53
N LEU A 64 -14.60 -15.08 -8.97
CA LEU A 64 -14.56 -16.34 -8.21
C LEU A 64 -13.32 -17.18 -8.51
N GLY A 65 -12.54 -16.84 -9.54
CA GLY A 65 -11.33 -17.57 -9.89
C GLY A 65 -11.65 -18.96 -10.40
N ARG A 66 -12.48 -19.06 -11.45
CA ARG A 66 -12.86 -20.35 -12.04
C ARG A 66 -13.09 -20.24 -13.54
N ILE A 67 -12.79 -21.30 -14.26
CA ILE A 67 -12.84 -21.35 -15.72
C ILE A 67 -13.60 -22.60 -16.20
N ARG A 68 -14.27 -22.51 -17.35
CA ARG A 68 -14.91 -23.65 -18.04
C ARG A 68 -14.82 -23.50 -19.55
N ALA A 69 -15.06 -24.59 -20.27
CA ALA A 69 -15.26 -24.54 -21.72
C ALA A 69 -16.56 -23.80 -22.06
N SER A 70 -16.56 -22.98 -23.12
CA SER A 70 -17.77 -22.26 -23.54
C SER A 70 -18.78 -23.19 -24.24
N LYS A 71 -18.27 -24.24 -24.88
CA LYS A 71 -19.03 -25.30 -25.55
C LYS A 71 -18.39 -26.64 -25.28
N SER A 72 -19.19 -27.70 -25.39
CA SER A 72 -18.67 -29.04 -25.15
C SER A 72 -17.50 -29.36 -26.09
N GLY A 73 -16.38 -29.82 -25.53
CA GLY A 73 -15.15 -30.17 -26.24
C GLY A 73 -14.27 -28.99 -26.70
N SER A 74 -14.67 -27.73 -26.48
CA SER A 74 -13.91 -26.56 -26.97
C SER A 74 -12.52 -26.37 -26.34
N LEU A 75 -12.30 -26.95 -25.15
CA LEU A 75 -10.98 -26.99 -24.52
C LEU A 75 -10.29 -28.36 -24.63
N GLY A 76 -10.92 -29.36 -25.25
CA GLY A 76 -10.38 -30.73 -25.24
C GLY A 76 -10.21 -31.30 -23.83
N SER A 77 -9.29 -32.26 -23.69
CA SER A 77 -9.02 -33.01 -22.45
C SER A 77 -7.60 -32.84 -21.90
N ASP A 78 -6.74 -32.12 -22.62
CA ASP A 78 -5.33 -31.99 -22.25
C ASP A 78 -5.15 -30.92 -21.17
N GLU A 79 -3.97 -30.90 -20.55
CA GLU A 79 -3.61 -29.84 -19.60
C GLU A 79 -3.49 -28.49 -20.29
N HIS A 80 -4.00 -27.46 -19.63
CA HIS A 80 -3.93 -26.07 -20.08
C HIS A 80 -3.16 -25.23 -19.07
N THR A 81 -2.46 -24.21 -19.58
CA THR A 81 -1.76 -23.21 -18.78
C THR A 81 -2.43 -21.86 -18.97
N LEU A 82 -2.86 -21.26 -17.86
CA LEU A 82 -3.42 -19.92 -17.80
C LEU A 82 -2.35 -18.96 -17.26
N SER A 83 -2.07 -17.86 -17.96
CA SER A 83 -1.28 -16.75 -17.41
C SER A 83 -2.16 -15.54 -17.14
N PHE A 84 -1.98 -14.87 -15.99
CA PHE A 84 -2.81 -13.75 -15.56
C PHE A 84 -2.12 -12.85 -14.53
N GLN A 85 -2.61 -11.62 -14.40
CA GLN A 85 -2.45 -10.77 -13.22
C GLN A 85 -3.75 -10.80 -12.39
N TYR A 86 -3.67 -10.45 -11.11
CA TYR A 86 -4.83 -10.43 -10.21
C TYR A 86 -4.72 -9.29 -9.18
N TYR A 87 -5.82 -9.06 -8.46
CA TYR A 87 -5.85 -8.15 -7.32
C TYR A 87 -5.82 -8.95 -6.01
N PRO A 88 -4.67 -9.01 -5.30
CA PRO A 88 -4.62 -9.65 -3.98
C PRO A 88 -5.56 -9.01 -2.97
N ILE A 89 -5.71 -7.68 -3.04
CA ILE A 89 -6.73 -6.91 -2.32
C ILE A 89 -7.62 -6.27 -3.36
N PHE A 90 -8.91 -6.59 -3.35
CA PHE A 90 -9.87 -6.08 -4.32
C PHE A 90 -11.05 -5.41 -3.64
N PHE A 91 -11.21 -4.11 -3.87
CA PHE A 91 -12.25 -3.27 -3.29
C PHE A 91 -12.33 -3.38 -1.76
N ASN A 92 -11.18 -3.33 -1.10
CA ASN A 92 -11.13 -3.38 0.36
C ASN A 92 -11.46 -1.98 0.92
N PRO A 93 -12.56 -1.84 1.67
CA PRO A 93 -12.95 -0.55 2.22
C PRO A 93 -12.20 -0.24 3.52
N TYR A 94 -11.61 -1.24 4.17
CA TYR A 94 -10.89 -1.04 5.43
C TYR A 94 -9.69 -0.12 5.14
N ILE A 95 -9.67 1.01 5.84
CA ILE A 95 -8.54 1.91 6.05
C ILE A 95 -8.78 2.42 7.47
N GLN A 96 -7.82 2.22 8.36
CA GLN A 96 -7.91 2.60 9.76
C GLN A 96 -8.17 4.10 9.87
N GLN A 97 -9.02 4.47 10.84
CA GLN A 97 -9.46 5.85 11.08
C GLN A 97 -10.29 6.47 9.95
N SER A 98 -10.66 5.70 8.91
CA SER A 98 -11.58 6.19 7.90
C SER A 98 -12.90 6.61 8.53
N ILE A 99 -13.34 7.81 8.17
CA ILE A 99 -14.46 8.49 8.78
C ILE A 99 -15.76 7.92 8.22
N TRP A 100 -16.13 6.74 8.68
CA TRP A 100 -17.42 6.09 8.41
C TRP A 100 -18.54 6.81 9.19
N ASN A 101 -18.80 8.07 8.88
CA ASN A 101 -19.80 8.87 9.59
C ASN A 101 -21.24 8.60 9.13
N ASP A 102 -21.55 7.36 8.74
CA ASP A 102 -22.92 6.94 8.44
C ASP A 102 -23.14 5.48 8.88
N PRO A 103 -23.74 5.25 10.06
CA PRO A 103 -24.06 3.91 10.55
C PRO A 103 -25.10 3.18 9.69
N LEU A 104 -25.71 3.84 8.70
CA LEU A 104 -26.60 3.23 7.72
C LEU A 104 -25.90 2.86 6.40
N LYS A 105 -24.63 3.25 6.21
CA LYS A 105 -23.85 2.90 5.01
C LYS A 105 -22.83 1.83 5.33
N LEU A 106 -22.99 0.68 4.68
CA LEU A 106 -22.02 -0.38 4.74
C LEU A 106 -20.76 -0.04 3.93
N PRO A 107 -19.58 -0.43 4.43
CA PRO A 107 -19.36 -1.15 5.68
C PRO A 107 -19.18 -0.20 6.86
N TYR A 108 -19.98 -0.40 7.91
CA TYR A 108 -19.75 0.20 9.23
C TYR A 108 -18.70 -0.64 9.95
N VAL A 109 -17.55 -0.06 10.29
CA VAL A 109 -16.40 -0.81 10.83
C VAL A 109 -15.76 -0.01 11.94
N THR A 110 -15.95 -0.44 13.18
CA THR A 110 -15.45 0.28 14.36
C THR A 110 -14.00 -0.07 14.71
N GLU A 111 -13.46 -1.21 14.24
CA GLU A 111 -12.23 -1.81 14.83
C GLU A 111 -11.46 -2.76 13.87
N ARG A 112 -11.22 -2.41 12.60
CA ARG A 112 -10.33 -3.23 11.74
C ARG A 112 -9.01 -2.55 11.40
N SER A 113 -7.97 -3.37 11.25
CA SER A 113 -6.68 -2.98 10.67
C SER A 113 -6.84 -2.53 9.23
N ASP A 114 -5.86 -1.79 8.74
CA ASP A 114 -5.87 -1.15 7.42
C ASP A 114 -6.18 -2.09 6.24
N THR A 115 -5.56 -3.26 6.12
CA THR A 115 -5.91 -4.18 5.02
C THR A 115 -5.99 -5.64 5.44
N ASP A 116 -6.56 -6.45 4.54
CA ASP A 116 -6.39 -7.90 4.59
C ASP A 116 -4.91 -8.28 4.39
N ILE A 117 -4.53 -9.45 4.91
CA ILE A 117 -3.22 -10.04 4.69
C ILE A 117 -3.19 -10.69 3.31
N PHE A 118 -2.14 -10.40 2.53
CA PHE A 118 -1.88 -11.02 1.23
C PHE A 118 -0.41 -11.41 1.15
N ASP A 119 -0.11 -12.63 0.69
CA ASP A 119 1.27 -13.11 0.52
C ASP A 119 2.18 -12.91 1.76
N GLY A 120 1.59 -12.94 2.97
CA GLY A 120 2.28 -12.73 4.24
C GLY A 120 2.51 -11.26 4.62
N LEU A 121 1.98 -10.31 3.86
CA LEU A 121 2.10 -8.86 4.03
C LEU A 121 0.74 -8.24 4.39
N SER A 122 0.79 -7.07 5.04
CA SER A 122 -0.34 -6.15 5.21
C SER A 122 0.09 -4.74 4.81
N ILE A 123 -0.84 -3.90 4.41
CA ILE A 123 -0.61 -2.48 4.15
C ILE A 123 -1.22 -1.69 5.30
N GLU A 124 -0.47 -0.68 5.76
CA GLU A 124 -0.91 0.30 6.76
C GLU A 124 -1.00 1.68 6.08
N PHE A 125 -2.01 2.48 6.43
CA PHE A 125 -2.23 3.79 5.85
C PHE A 125 -2.12 4.87 6.92
N ASN A 126 -1.20 5.80 6.72
CA ASN A 126 -1.19 7.07 7.46
C ASN A 126 -1.81 8.14 6.56
N ASN A 127 -3.11 8.37 6.72
CA ASN A 127 -3.87 9.29 5.88
C ASN A 127 -4.45 10.45 6.72
N ASP A 128 -4.31 11.66 6.20
CA ASP A 128 -5.08 12.80 6.65
C ASP A 128 -6.53 12.66 6.18
N TRP A 129 -7.50 12.79 7.08
CA TRP A 129 -8.92 12.67 6.69
C TRP A 129 -9.58 14.01 6.38
N PHE A 130 -8.95 15.10 6.79
CA PHE A 130 -9.40 16.46 6.56
C PHE A 130 -8.23 17.33 6.15
N ILE A 131 -8.52 18.37 5.37
CA ILE A 131 -7.57 19.44 5.07
C ILE A 131 -7.59 20.42 6.24
N THR A 132 -6.53 20.42 7.03
CA THR A 132 -6.30 21.24 8.21
C THR A 132 -4.94 21.92 8.10
N SER A 133 -4.76 23.05 8.79
CA SER A 133 -3.47 23.73 8.87
C SER A 133 -2.40 22.75 9.37
N ASP A 134 -1.26 22.73 8.70
CA ASP A 134 -0.04 22.11 9.21
C ASP A 134 0.70 23.16 10.02
N ASP A 135 0.52 23.11 11.34
CA ASP A 135 1.06 24.11 12.27
C ASP A 135 2.60 24.09 12.33
N GLU A 136 3.23 22.97 11.99
CA GLU A 136 4.69 22.91 11.94
C GLU A 136 5.23 23.61 10.70
N ASN A 137 4.52 23.60 9.57
CA ASN A 137 4.96 24.20 8.31
C ASN A 137 4.25 25.52 7.95
N THR A 138 3.37 26.00 8.83
CA THR A 138 2.70 27.29 8.74
C THR A 138 3.35 28.30 9.69
N TYR A 139 4.11 29.27 9.16
CA TYR A 139 4.95 30.14 9.98
C TYR A 139 5.34 31.44 9.28
N TRP A 140 5.69 32.45 10.09
CA TRP A 140 6.36 33.65 9.62
C TRP A 140 7.85 33.42 9.43
N TRP A 141 8.39 33.91 8.33
CA TRP A 141 9.82 34.00 8.04
C TRP A 141 10.15 35.45 7.72
N THR A 142 10.76 36.15 8.67
CA THR A 142 10.95 37.60 8.58
C THR A 142 12.34 38.04 8.97
N THR A 143 12.68 39.27 8.61
CA THR A 143 13.94 39.94 8.94
C THR A 143 13.73 41.43 9.10
N GLU A 144 14.38 42.06 10.09
CA GLU A 144 14.36 43.52 10.22
C GLU A 144 15.44 44.20 9.37
N ASP A 145 16.50 43.46 9.01
CA ASP A 145 17.73 43.99 8.41
C ASP A 145 18.13 43.34 7.08
N ASN A 146 17.33 42.39 6.57
CA ASN A 146 17.61 41.57 5.39
C ASN A 146 18.87 40.68 5.50
N VAL A 147 19.41 40.49 6.69
CA VAL A 147 20.62 39.71 6.94
C VAL A 147 20.32 38.54 7.88
N GLU A 148 19.68 38.80 9.02
CA GLU A 148 19.30 37.77 9.98
C GLU A 148 17.81 37.46 9.86
N TRP A 149 17.50 36.25 9.38
CA TRP A 149 16.14 35.78 9.20
C TRP A 149 15.69 34.94 10.38
N LYS A 150 14.48 35.23 10.88
CA LYS A 150 13.88 34.59 12.04
C LYS A 150 12.58 33.92 11.67
N ARG A 151 12.41 32.71 12.21
CA ARG A 151 11.18 31.95 12.14
C ARG A 151 10.29 32.29 13.32
N ASN A 152 9.05 32.69 13.06
CA ASN A 152 8.03 33.01 14.06
C ASN A 152 8.53 34.02 15.12
N ASP A 153 9.05 35.17 14.67
CA ASP A 153 9.39 36.27 15.57
C ASP A 153 8.11 36.91 16.13
N GLY A 154 7.61 36.35 17.24
CA GLY A 154 6.32 36.72 17.82
C GLY A 154 6.21 38.15 18.33
N GLU A 155 7.33 38.83 18.57
CA GLU A 155 7.33 40.24 19.00
C GLU A 155 7.19 41.19 17.80
N ASN A 156 7.59 40.76 16.60
CA ASN A 156 7.64 41.56 15.38
C ASN A 156 6.67 41.10 14.28
N THR A 157 5.77 40.17 14.60
CA THR A 157 4.80 39.61 13.65
C THR A 157 3.40 39.57 14.25
N TYR A 158 2.39 39.70 13.38
CA TYR A 158 1.01 39.49 13.80
C TYR A 158 0.76 38.00 14.12
N PHE A 159 -0.10 37.75 15.12
CA PHE A 159 -0.77 36.47 15.20
C PHE A 159 -1.73 36.36 14.01
N PHE A 160 -1.85 35.16 13.45
CA PHE A 160 -2.73 34.93 12.31
C PHE A 160 -3.55 33.66 12.51
N ILE A 161 -4.72 33.64 11.90
CA ILE A 161 -5.58 32.46 11.84
C ILE A 161 -5.91 32.21 10.38
N VAL A 162 -5.62 31.01 9.88
CA VAL A 162 -6.05 30.56 8.57
C VAL A 162 -7.33 29.75 8.72
N SER A 163 -8.35 30.04 7.93
CA SER A 163 -9.68 29.44 8.01
C SER A 163 -10.32 29.28 6.63
N ALA A 164 -11.34 28.42 6.56
CA ALA A 164 -12.20 28.27 5.38
C ALA A 164 -13.63 28.51 5.84
N THR A 165 -13.96 29.79 6.03
CA THR A 165 -15.24 30.22 6.61
C THR A 165 -16.22 30.58 5.51
N ASP A 166 -17.40 29.96 5.51
CA ASP A 166 -18.53 30.35 4.65
C ASP A 166 -18.98 31.78 5.01
N LEU A 167 -19.19 32.63 4.00
CA LEU A 167 -19.50 34.04 4.18
C LEU A 167 -20.93 34.35 3.72
N ASP A 168 -21.64 35.03 4.60
CA ASP A 168 -22.83 35.82 4.28
C ASP A 168 -22.35 37.27 4.13
N THR A 169 -22.28 37.76 2.89
CA THR A 169 -21.65 39.04 2.57
C THR A 169 -22.60 40.23 2.73
N ASN A 170 -23.90 39.96 2.79
CA ASN A 170 -24.95 40.98 2.91
C ASN A 170 -25.73 40.90 4.24
N PHE A 171 -25.38 39.93 5.10
CA PHE A 171 -25.98 39.68 6.41
C PHE A 171 -27.48 39.37 6.34
N ASP A 172 -27.96 38.77 5.25
CA ASP A 172 -29.38 38.38 5.07
C ASP A 172 -29.73 37.01 5.67
N GLY A 173 -28.75 36.33 6.28
CA GLY A 173 -28.86 35.00 6.87
C GLY A 173 -28.58 33.87 5.87
N LYS A 174 -28.11 34.16 4.65
CA LYS A 174 -27.76 33.16 3.64
C LYS A 174 -26.28 33.23 3.29
N VAL A 175 -25.70 32.05 3.08
CA VAL A 175 -24.31 31.94 2.62
C VAL A 175 -24.24 32.32 1.14
N ASP A 176 -23.54 33.42 0.86
CA ASP A 176 -23.25 33.90 -0.49
C ASP A 176 -22.00 33.22 -1.06
N LEU A 177 -20.95 33.09 -0.25
CA LEU A 177 -19.67 32.50 -0.63
C LEU A 177 -19.35 31.29 0.24
N ARG A 178 -19.22 30.13 -0.40
CA ARG A 178 -18.78 28.91 0.27
C ARG A 178 -17.28 28.73 0.11
N ALA A 179 -16.59 28.54 1.22
CA ALA A 179 -15.15 28.30 1.19
C ALA A 179 -14.86 26.87 0.69
N ILE A 180 -13.92 26.74 -0.24
CA ILE A 180 -13.45 25.43 -0.73
C ILE A 180 -12.08 25.15 -0.13
N ARG A 181 -12.01 24.19 0.79
CA ARG A 181 -10.71 23.74 1.31
C ARG A 181 -9.90 23.06 0.21
N VAL A 182 -8.76 23.63 -0.13
CA VAL A 182 -7.78 23.04 -1.05
C VAL A 182 -6.43 22.87 -0.33
N PRO A 183 -5.73 21.73 -0.49
CA PRO A 183 -4.54 21.42 0.30
C PRO A 183 -3.27 21.94 -0.39
N ASN A 184 -3.29 23.19 -0.82
CA ASN A 184 -2.17 23.84 -1.51
C ASN A 184 -1.23 24.47 -0.49
N LYS A 185 0.07 24.52 -0.80
CA LYS A 185 1.03 25.31 -0.01
C LYS A 185 0.93 26.75 -0.46
N TYR A 186 0.85 27.70 0.45
CA TYR A 186 0.83 29.13 0.12
C TYR A 186 1.99 29.89 0.75
N ALA A 187 2.33 31.01 0.12
CA ALA A 187 3.18 32.03 0.69
C ALA A 187 2.56 33.40 0.44
N VAL A 188 2.39 34.19 1.50
CA VAL A 188 2.14 35.64 1.40
C VAL A 188 3.51 36.30 1.44
N VAL A 189 4.01 36.75 0.29
CA VAL A 189 5.37 37.27 0.11
C VAL A 189 5.31 38.79 0.05
N PHE A 190 6.11 39.45 0.88
CA PHE A 190 6.15 40.90 1.01
C PHE A 190 7.35 41.52 0.26
N SER A 191 7.22 42.82 -0.04
CA SER A 191 8.20 43.64 -0.73
C SER A 191 8.17 45.07 -0.21
N ASP A 192 9.30 45.77 -0.33
CA ASP A 192 9.38 47.21 -0.08
C ASP A 192 8.68 48.04 -1.19
N ASN A 193 8.24 47.40 -2.28
CA ASN A 193 7.48 48.03 -3.35
C ASN A 193 5.98 47.94 -3.08
N ASP A 194 5.32 49.09 -2.88
CA ASP A 194 3.88 49.18 -2.65
C ASP A 194 3.00 48.77 -3.86
N ASP A 195 3.59 48.57 -5.05
CA ASP A 195 2.95 48.00 -6.26
C ASP A 195 3.51 46.60 -6.59
N PHE A 196 3.74 45.78 -5.57
CA PHE A 196 4.24 44.42 -5.74
C PHE A 196 3.13 43.41 -6.07
N GLY A 197 1.97 43.56 -5.43
CA GLY A 197 0.78 42.78 -5.73
C GLY A 197 -0.45 43.66 -5.92
N ARG A 198 -1.60 43.01 -6.10
CA ARG A 198 -2.87 43.72 -6.29
C ARG A 198 -4.05 42.91 -5.75
N SER A 199 -4.79 43.52 -4.84
CA SER A 199 -6.06 43.00 -4.31
C SER A 199 -7.18 43.13 -5.33
N TYR A 200 -8.23 42.33 -5.21
CA TYR A 200 -9.54 42.62 -5.78
C TYR A 200 -10.22 43.81 -5.10
N ILE A 201 -11.27 44.34 -5.73
CA ILE A 201 -12.05 45.48 -5.21
C ILE A 201 -12.87 45.07 -4.00
N SER A 202 -13.53 43.91 -4.05
CA SER A 202 -14.32 43.38 -2.93
C SER A 202 -14.59 41.88 -3.11
N LEU A 203 -15.18 41.25 -2.08
CA LEU A 203 -15.66 39.86 -2.14
C LEU A 203 -16.60 39.57 -3.32
N ASN A 204 -17.33 40.58 -3.78
CA ASN A 204 -18.33 40.49 -4.86
C ASN A 204 -17.86 41.13 -6.19
N ASN A 205 -16.67 41.74 -6.22
CA ASN A 205 -16.09 42.34 -7.43
C ASN A 205 -14.61 41.96 -7.56
N LEU A 206 -14.37 40.91 -8.33
CA LEU A 206 -13.05 40.34 -8.61
C LEU A 206 -12.28 41.10 -9.71
N SER A 207 -12.60 42.37 -9.95
CA SER A 207 -11.79 43.24 -10.81
C SER A 207 -10.53 43.70 -10.05
N PRO A 208 -9.44 44.06 -10.74
CA PRO A 208 -8.24 44.59 -10.10
C PRO A 208 -8.55 45.84 -9.26
N GLY A 209 -8.23 45.79 -7.97
CA GLY A 209 -8.43 46.84 -6.97
C GLY A 209 -7.11 47.49 -6.53
N ASN A 210 -6.98 47.72 -5.23
CA ASN A 210 -5.83 48.42 -4.65
C ASN A 210 -4.53 47.63 -4.81
N LYS A 211 -3.43 48.37 -5.01
CA LYS A 211 -2.07 47.83 -5.00
C LYS A 211 -1.69 47.42 -3.58
N THR A 212 -0.84 46.41 -3.47
CA THR A 212 -0.36 45.89 -2.19
C THR A 212 1.15 45.72 -2.21
N ASN A 213 1.76 45.80 -1.03
CA ASN A 213 3.19 45.50 -0.87
C ASN A 213 3.46 43.98 -0.77
N PHE A 214 2.44 43.14 -0.95
CA PHE A 214 2.56 41.69 -0.91
C PHE A 214 1.78 41.03 -2.04
N LYS A 215 2.11 39.78 -2.34
CA LYS A 215 1.34 38.89 -3.21
C LYS A 215 1.15 37.52 -2.55
N VAL A 216 0.15 36.77 -3.00
CA VAL A 216 -0.09 35.40 -2.54
C VAL A 216 0.36 34.45 -3.64
N MET A 217 1.18 33.47 -3.27
CA MET A 217 1.67 32.43 -4.16
C MET A 217 1.13 31.08 -3.71
N ASN A 218 0.60 30.27 -4.62
CA ASN A 218 0.45 28.84 -4.44
C ASN A 218 1.78 28.18 -4.83
N LEU A 219 2.51 27.69 -3.84
CA LEU A 219 3.80 27.04 -3.98
C LEU A 219 3.70 25.58 -4.47
N THR A 220 2.53 24.95 -4.36
CA THR A 220 2.31 23.60 -4.93
C THR A 220 2.44 23.64 -6.46
N ASP A 221 1.79 24.62 -7.09
CA ASP A 221 1.74 24.75 -8.54
C ASP A 221 2.65 25.87 -9.07
N ASN A 222 3.30 26.62 -8.18
CA ASN A 222 4.15 27.78 -8.47
C ASN A 222 3.43 28.86 -9.30
N ILE A 223 2.21 29.22 -8.86
CA ILE A 223 1.37 30.24 -9.50
C ILE A 223 0.97 31.33 -8.49
N GLU A 224 0.73 32.54 -8.99
CA GLU A 224 0.14 33.59 -8.17
C GLU A 224 -1.35 33.32 -7.93
N VAL A 225 -1.80 33.59 -6.71
CA VAL A 225 -3.18 33.36 -6.26
C VAL A 225 -3.83 34.73 -6.09
N PRO A 226 -4.89 35.03 -6.86
CA PRO A 226 -5.65 36.24 -6.63
C PRO A 226 -6.26 36.28 -5.24
N PHE A 227 -6.38 37.49 -4.69
CA PHE A 227 -6.89 37.67 -3.35
C PHE A 227 -7.69 38.97 -3.21
N PHE A 228 -8.52 39.03 -2.19
CA PHE A 228 -9.11 40.28 -1.69
C PHE A 228 -8.54 40.60 -0.31
N LEU A 229 -7.95 41.78 -0.16
CA LEU A 229 -7.60 42.37 1.13
C LEU A 229 -8.77 43.20 1.64
N PHE A 230 -9.42 42.73 2.69
CA PHE A 230 -10.31 43.57 3.49
C PHE A 230 -9.45 44.36 4.46
N ASP A 231 -9.19 45.60 4.07
CA ASP A 231 -8.33 46.55 4.76
C ASP A 231 -9.16 47.33 5.79
N TYR A 232 -9.00 47.00 7.06
CA TYR A 232 -9.70 47.72 8.13
C TYR A 232 -9.02 49.09 8.31
N PRO A 233 -9.75 50.21 8.45
CA PRO A 233 -9.20 51.57 8.28
C PRO A 233 -8.33 52.07 9.45
N LEU A 234 -7.57 51.18 10.09
CA LEU A 234 -6.65 51.48 11.19
C LEU A 234 -5.18 51.55 10.76
N GLY A 235 -4.84 51.34 9.48
CA GLY A 235 -3.45 51.42 9.00
C GLY A 235 -3.30 51.86 7.54
N GLU A 236 -2.10 51.66 6.99
CA GLU A 236 -1.77 52.06 5.62
C GLU A 236 -2.48 51.17 4.59
N THR A 237 -3.08 51.79 3.58
CA THR A 237 -3.80 51.06 2.53
C THR A 237 -2.88 50.13 1.75
N GLY A 238 -3.29 48.87 1.59
CA GLY A 238 -2.56 47.88 0.80
C GLY A 238 -1.40 47.18 1.53
N LYS A 239 -1.24 47.45 2.84
CA LYS A 239 -0.32 46.74 3.74
C LYS A 239 -1.12 45.98 4.79
N ILE A 240 -0.52 44.95 5.38
CA ILE A 240 -1.18 44.13 6.40
C ILE A 240 -1.11 44.82 7.76
N ASN A 241 -2.27 45.04 8.34
CA ASN A 241 -2.49 45.64 9.65
C ASN A 241 -3.26 44.68 10.58
N SER A 242 -3.24 44.98 11.88
CA SER A 242 -4.09 44.26 12.84
C SER A 242 -5.57 44.54 12.57
N GLY A 243 -6.35 43.47 12.39
CA GLY A 243 -7.77 43.52 12.05
C GLY A 243 -8.06 43.20 10.58
N ASP A 244 -7.03 43.08 9.75
CA ASP A 244 -7.19 42.81 8.32
C ASP A 244 -7.52 41.35 8.04
N TYR A 245 -8.16 41.15 6.89
CA TYR A 245 -8.44 39.85 6.33
C TYR A 245 -7.92 39.74 4.91
N ILE A 246 -7.30 38.61 4.58
CA ILE A 246 -7.00 38.26 3.19
C ILE A 246 -7.89 37.07 2.81
N TYR A 247 -8.60 37.16 1.69
CA TYR A 247 -9.41 36.08 1.14
C TYR A 247 -8.78 35.58 -0.16
N PHE A 248 -8.44 34.30 -0.22
CA PHE A 248 -7.77 33.66 -1.36
C PHE A 248 -8.78 33.14 -2.37
N TYR A 249 -8.42 33.22 -3.65
CA TYR A 249 -9.21 32.73 -4.75
C TYR A 249 -8.38 31.84 -5.68
N ASP A 250 -8.40 30.52 -5.47
CA ASP A 250 -7.76 29.58 -6.39
C ASP A 250 -8.60 29.37 -7.65
N LYS A 251 -7.93 29.14 -8.78
CA LYS A 251 -8.60 28.81 -10.04
C LYS A 251 -9.00 27.34 -10.07
N ASP A 252 -10.25 27.05 -10.43
CA ASP A 252 -10.67 25.69 -10.73
C ASP A 252 -10.17 25.22 -12.12
N SER A 253 -10.50 23.98 -12.50
CA SER A 253 -10.09 23.40 -13.79
C SER A 253 -10.63 24.14 -15.02
N LEU A 254 -11.58 25.06 -14.84
CA LEU A 254 -12.15 25.91 -15.90
C LEU A 254 -11.53 27.33 -15.88
N GLY A 255 -10.58 27.60 -14.97
CA GLY A 255 -9.94 28.90 -14.80
C GLY A 255 -10.76 29.91 -13.99
N ILE A 256 -11.86 29.47 -13.37
CA ILE A 256 -12.75 30.33 -12.58
C ILE A 256 -12.20 30.48 -11.16
N ASP A 257 -12.14 31.71 -10.68
CA ASP A 257 -11.69 32.04 -9.34
C ASP A 257 -12.71 31.54 -8.28
N ARG A 258 -12.25 30.71 -7.35
CA ARG A 258 -13.04 30.10 -6.28
C ARG A 258 -12.49 30.51 -4.93
N TYR A 259 -13.35 31.03 -4.06
CA TYR A 259 -12.96 31.35 -2.69
C TYR A 259 -12.54 30.07 -1.93
N THR A 260 -11.32 30.07 -1.39
CA THR A 260 -10.73 28.89 -0.73
C THR A 260 -10.48 29.10 0.75
N TRP A 261 -9.56 30.00 1.07
CA TRP A 261 -9.08 30.26 2.43
C TRP A 261 -9.19 31.74 2.75
N ASN A 262 -9.32 32.05 4.04
CA ASN A 262 -9.18 33.39 4.55
C ASN A 262 -8.17 33.42 5.71
N ILE A 263 -7.43 34.51 5.80
CA ILE A 263 -6.47 34.76 6.89
C ILE A 263 -6.94 35.98 7.64
N THR A 264 -6.89 35.95 8.96
CA THR A 264 -7.10 37.11 9.83
C THR A 264 -5.81 37.42 10.57
N PHE A 265 -5.48 38.71 10.69
CA PHE A 265 -4.29 39.16 11.41
C PHE A 265 -4.69 39.93 12.68
N THR A 266 -4.07 39.61 13.82
CA THR A 266 -4.32 40.29 15.09
C THR A 266 -3.03 40.49 15.87
N LYS A 267 -3.03 41.46 16.78
CA LYS A 267 -1.96 41.59 17.79
C LYS A 267 -2.08 40.49 18.84
N ARG A 268 -0.94 40.02 19.34
CA ARG A 268 -0.83 39.15 20.51
C ARG A 268 -1.07 39.96 21.78
N GLN A 269 -1.49 39.30 22.85
CA GLN A 269 -1.68 39.97 24.15
C GLN A 269 -0.39 40.57 24.74
N SER A 270 0.78 40.04 24.37
CA SER A 270 2.08 40.56 24.80
C SER A 270 2.49 41.84 24.09
N GLN A 271 1.87 42.18 22.97
CA GLN A 271 2.25 43.30 22.12
C GLN A 271 1.55 44.59 22.56
N GLU A 272 2.27 45.71 22.55
CA GLU A 272 1.72 47.02 22.87
C GLU A 272 0.64 47.44 21.87
N ALA A 273 -0.39 48.14 22.36
CA ALA A 273 -1.58 48.48 21.56
C ALA A 273 -1.26 49.31 20.32
N ASN A 274 -0.19 50.12 20.35
CA ASN A 274 0.20 51.03 19.28
C ASN A 274 1.38 50.53 18.43
N THR A 275 1.88 49.30 18.63
CA THR A 275 2.97 48.77 17.80
C THR A 275 2.46 48.47 16.40
N GLU A 276 3.16 48.98 15.38
CA GLU A 276 2.91 48.66 13.97
C GLU A 276 4.06 47.80 13.46
N PHE A 277 3.73 46.79 12.65
CA PHE A 277 4.72 45.92 12.02
C PHE A 277 4.76 46.21 10.53
N THR A 278 5.97 46.38 10.00
CA THR A 278 6.21 46.56 8.58
C THR A 278 6.92 45.34 8.03
N PHE A 279 6.40 44.79 6.93
CA PHE A 279 7.01 43.66 6.24
C PHE A 279 7.57 44.11 4.90
N GLY A 280 8.85 43.83 4.68
CA GLY A 280 9.62 44.28 3.54
C GLY A 280 10.04 43.14 2.61
N ASN A 281 11.08 43.38 1.83
CA ASN A 281 11.58 42.45 0.81
C ASN A 281 11.90 41.05 1.35
N GLY A 282 11.07 40.08 0.94
CA GLY A 282 11.28 38.65 1.21
C GLY A 282 10.66 38.15 2.52
N ASP A 283 10.18 39.05 3.39
CA ASP A 283 9.33 38.66 4.51
C ASP A 283 8.18 37.83 3.96
N THR A 284 7.89 36.70 4.61
CA THR A 284 6.95 35.73 4.07
C THR A 284 6.17 35.05 5.19
N LEU A 285 4.85 34.97 5.01
CA LEU A 285 4.00 34.04 5.77
C LEU A 285 3.81 32.77 4.94
N PHE A 286 4.39 31.67 5.39
CA PHE A 286 4.17 30.34 4.81
C PHE A 286 2.95 29.68 5.43
N ILE A 287 2.16 29.00 4.61
CA ILE A 287 0.95 28.29 5.01
C ILE A 287 0.96 26.93 4.32
N ASP A 288 0.84 25.88 5.11
CA ASP A 288 0.79 24.51 4.61
C ASP A 288 -0.43 23.80 5.20
N PHE A 289 -0.90 22.77 4.51
CA PHE A 289 -2.06 21.99 4.93
C PHE A 289 -1.82 20.51 4.77
N SER A 290 -2.47 19.74 5.62
CA SER A 290 -2.57 18.29 5.51
C SER A 290 -3.17 17.86 4.17
N LYS A 291 -2.74 16.70 3.66
CA LYS A 291 -3.01 16.25 2.29
C LYS A 291 -3.74 14.91 2.31
N PRO A 292 -5.09 14.92 2.34
CA PRO A 292 -5.86 13.69 2.31
C PRO A 292 -5.67 12.96 0.99
N PHE A 293 -5.63 11.63 1.05
CA PHE A 293 -5.63 10.78 -0.14
C PHE A 293 -6.87 11.03 -1.00
N ARG A 294 -6.63 11.02 -2.31
CA ARG A 294 -7.65 11.13 -3.35
C ARG A 294 -7.87 9.76 -3.98
N ASN A 295 -9.04 9.59 -4.58
CA ASN A 295 -9.37 8.37 -5.34
C ASN A 295 -8.47 8.16 -6.58
N SER A 296 -7.75 9.19 -7.02
CA SER A 296 -6.78 9.12 -8.11
C SER A 296 -5.36 8.75 -7.66
N ASP A 297 -5.09 8.73 -6.37
CA ASP A 297 -3.73 8.51 -5.86
C ASP A 297 -3.34 7.04 -6.11
N THR A 298 -2.15 6.86 -6.69
CA THR A 298 -1.61 5.54 -7.00
C THR A 298 -0.19 5.46 -6.46
N TYR A 299 0.05 4.43 -5.65
CA TYR A 299 1.37 4.13 -5.10
C TYR A 299 1.90 2.84 -5.69
N SER A 300 3.22 2.76 -5.87
CA SER A 300 3.91 1.55 -6.30
C SER A 300 5.06 1.27 -5.35
N PHE A 301 5.11 0.04 -4.85
CA PHE A 301 6.14 -0.41 -3.93
C PHE A 301 6.54 -1.84 -4.30
N ASN A 302 7.76 -2.23 -3.90
CA ASN A 302 8.20 -3.61 -4.00
C ASN A 302 8.13 -4.24 -2.60
N GLY A 303 7.53 -5.42 -2.52
CA GLY A 303 7.53 -6.19 -1.27
C GLY A 303 8.95 -6.61 -0.87
N PRO A 304 9.20 -6.81 0.43
CA PRO A 304 10.45 -7.40 0.88
C PRO A 304 10.62 -8.80 0.29
N LYS A 305 11.85 -9.16 -0.11
CA LYS A 305 12.15 -10.53 -0.54
C LYS A 305 12.32 -11.42 0.69
N PRO A 306 11.84 -12.67 0.67
CA PRO A 306 12.21 -13.65 1.68
C PRO A 306 13.74 -13.77 1.75
N ASP A 307 14.29 -13.74 2.95
CA ASP A 307 15.73 -13.89 3.19
C ASP A 307 16.00 -14.99 4.21
N VAL A 308 17.15 -15.64 4.07
CA VAL A 308 17.59 -16.70 4.96
C VAL A 308 18.46 -16.09 6.05
N ASN A 309 18.07 -16.28 7.31
CA ASN A 309 18.91 -15.89 8.44
C ASN A 309 20.09 -16.87 8.59
N ILE A 310 21.20 -16.60 7.89
CA ILE A 310 22.38 -17.47 7.82
C ILE A 310 22.88 -17.91 9.22
N PRO A 311 23.02 -17.02 10.22
CA PRO A 311 23.40 -17.42 11.58
C PRO A 311 22.47 -18.44 12.25
N LEU A 312 21.19 -18.48 11.88
CA LEU A 312 20.21 -19.40 12.44
C LEU A 312 20.29 -20.79 11.80
N VAL A 313 20.62 -20.86 10.50
CA VAL A 313 20.65 -22.12 9.73
C VAL A 313 21.52 -23.18 10.42
N SER A 314 22.74 -22.83 10.84
CA SER A 314 23.63 -23.79 11.51
C SER A 314 23.06 -24.35 12.82
N LYS A 315 22.25 -23.57 13.55
CA LYS A 315 21.59 -24.02 14.79
C LYS A 315 20.38 -24.92 14.48
N GLU A 316 19.67 -24.61 13.40
CA GLU A 316 18.50 -25.38 12.97
C GLU A 316 18.86 -26.72 12.31
N MET A 317 20.12 -26.90 11.86
CA MET A 317 20.63 -28.20 11.40
C MET A 317 20.45 -29.29 12.46
N ASP A 318 20.54 -28.96 13.76
CA ASP A 318 20.33 -29.92 14.86
C ASP A 318 18.87 -30.35 15.02
N GLN A 319 17.92 -29.64 14.40
CA GLN A 319 16.50 -29.97 14.41
C GLN A 319 16.10 -30.91 13.27
N ILE A 320 17.04 -31.27 12.38
CA ILE A 320 16.77 -32.25 11.32
C ILE A 320 16.45 -33.60 11.93
N LYS A 321 15.32 -34.16 11.50
CA LYS A 321 14.84 -35.47 11.97
C LYS A 321 14.32 -36.30 10.82
N VAL A 322 14.39 -37.61 11.00
CA VAL A 322 13.81 -38.59 10.08
C VAL A 322 12.63 -39.28 10.77
N VAL A 323 11.48 -39.34 10.08
CA VAL A 323 10.24 -39.90 10.61
C VAL A 323 9.56 -40.85 9.61
N PRO A 324 8.95 -41.96 10.06
CA PRO A 324 9.08 -42.52 11.41
C PRO A 324 10.50 -43.08 11.65
N ASN A 325 10.95 -43.02 12.90
CA ASN A 325 12.20 -43.64 13.32
C ASN A 325 12.03 -44.22 14.74
N PRO A 326 11.95 -45.56 14.88
CA PRO A 326 12.15 -46.57 13.84
C PRO A 326 11.01 -46.58 12.80
N TYR A 327 11.34 -46.95 11.56
CA TYR A 327 10.35 -47.38 10.58
C TYR A 327 10.03 -48.86 10.84
N ILE A 328 8.77 -49.16 11.17
CA ILE A 328 8.29 -50.52 11.44
C ILE A 328 7.45 -50.98 10.26
N VAL A 329 7.86 -52.09 9.63
CA VAL A 329 7.14 -52.68 8.50
C VAL A 329 5.75 -53.16 8.97
N GLY A 330 4.67 -52.68 8.33
CA GLY A 330 3.29 -53.02 8.71
C GLY A 330 2.57 -52.00 9.60
N HIS A 331 3.06 -50.75 9.63
CA HIS A 331 2.44 -49.68 10.41
C HIS A 331 1.03 -49.31 9.90
N ARG A 332 0.07 -49.08 10.80
CA ARG A 332 -1.34 -48.72 10.46
C ARG A 332 -1.50 -47.36 9.75
N PHE A 333 -0.41 -46.58 9.60
CA PHE A 333 -0.40 -45.29 8.89
C PHE A 333 0.24 -45.37 7.48
N GLU A 334 0.47 -46.57 6.93
CA GLU A 334 0.71 -46.71 5.49
C GLU A 334 -0.56 -46.27 4.73
N SER A 335 -0.41 -45.47 3.67
CA SER A 335 -1.56 -45.04 2.86
C SER A 335 -2.33 -46.27 2.34
N PRO A 336 -3.67 -46.26 2.39
CA PRO A 336 -4.48 -47.33 1.85
C PRO A 336 -4.15 -47.56 0.37
N LEU A 337 -4.32 -48.80 -0.08
CA LEU A 337 -4.13 -49.16 -1.48
C LEU A 337 -5.02 -48.27 -2.37
N PRO A 338 -4.52 -47.80 -3.53
CA PRO A 338 -5.35 -47.04 -4.48
C PRO A 338 -6.64 -47.79 -4.83
N PRO A 339 -7.75 -47.07 -5.11
CA PRO A 339 -9.01 -47.70 -5.51
C PRO A 339 -8.82 -48.65 -6.69
N GLY A 340 -9.20 -49.92 -6.53
CA GLY A 340 -9.06 -50.96 -7.56
C GLY A 340 -7.95 -51.99 -7.34
N ILE A 341 -7.06 -51.79 -6.36
CA ILE A 341 -6.06 -52.79 -5.95
C ILE A 341 -6.57 -53.54 -4.71
N THR A 342 -6.91 -54.82 -4.89
CA THR A 342 -7.52 -55.67 -3.84
C THR A 342 -6.50 -56.41 -2.97
N SER A 343 -5.21 -56.36 -3.33
CA SER A 343 -4.11 -56.96 -2.55
C SER A 343 -2.78 -56.25 -2.83
N GLY A 344 -1.92 -56.11 -1.81
CA GLY A 344 -0.66 -55.39 -1.92
C GLY A 344 -0.26 -54.71 -0.60
N ARG A 345 0.82 -53.92 -0.61
CA ARG A 345 1.24 -53.06 0.51
C ARG A 345 1.16 -51.58 0.07
N GLY A 346 0.89 -50.66 1.00
CA GLY A 346 0.97 -49.23 0.72
C GLY A 346 2.40 -48.79 0.35
N SER A 347 2.58 -47.56 -0.13
CA SER A 347 3.91 -47.05 -0.44
C SER A 347 4.75 -46.91 0.84
N ARG A 348 5.90 -47.59 0.89
CA ARG A 348 6.86 -47.44 1.99
C ARG A 348 7.56 -46.10 1.87
N LYS A 349 7.57 -45.32 2.95
CA LYS A 349 8.29 -44.04 2.98
C LYS A 349 8.80 -43.67 4.36
N VAL A 350 9.90 -42.93 4.37
CA VAL A 350 10.35 -42.10 5.49
C VAL A 350 10.58 -40.67 5.00
N GLU A 351 10.41 -39.71 5.90
CA GLU A 351 10.51 -38.28 5.64
C GLU A 351 11.67 -37.70 6.46
N PHE A 352 12.58 -37.01 5.77
CA PHE A 352 13.53 -36.11 6.42
C PHE A 352 12.87 -34.74 6.50
N GLN A 353 12.73 -34.21 7.71
CA GLN A 353 12.06 -32.94 8.00
C GLN A 353 13.04 -31.90 8.54
N ASN A 354 12.65 -30.63 8.47
CA ASN A 354 13.44 -29.46 8.87
C ASN A 354 14.75 -29.30 8.07
N LEU A 355 14.75 -29.71 6.80
CA LEU A 355 15.90 -29.55 5.93
C LEU A 355 16.04 -28.08 5.47
N PRO A 356 17.24 -27.50 5.47
CA PRO A 356 17.49 -26.22 4.81
C PRO A 356 17.24 -26.29 3.30
N SER A 357 17.05 -25.12 2.68
CA SER A 357 17.00 -25.03 1.23
C SER A 357 18.27 -25.65 0.60
N ASN A 358 18.09 -26.40 -0.48
CA ASN A 358 19.13 -27.11 -1.24
C ASN A 358 19.92 -28.19 -0.47
N ALA A 359 19.48 -28.63 0.71
CA ALA A 359 20.15 -29.68 1.45
C ALA A 359 20.22 -31.02 0.69
N LYS A 360 21.32 -31.76 0.89
CA LYS A 360 21.53 -33.13 0.38
C LYS A 360 21.52 -34.12 1.53
N VAL A 361 20.74 -35.17 1.42
CA VAL A 361 20.69 -36.27 2.38
C VAL A 361 21.39 -37.49 1.78
N HIS A 362 22.51 -37.91 2.37
CA HIS A 362 23.24 -39.11 1.98
C HIS A 362 22.95 -40.24 2.97
N ILE A 363 22.56 -41.41 2.46
CA ILE A 363 22.14 -42.55 3.29
C ILE A 363 23.14 -43.69 3.13
N TYR A 364 23.52 -44.31 4.25
CA TYR A 364 24.53 -45.35 4.34
C TYR A 364 24.07 -46.52 5.21
N THR A 365 24.60 -47.71 4.92
CA THR A 365 24.50 -48.85 5.83
C THR A 365 25.40 -48.68 7.06
N ALA A 366 25.22 -49.52 8.08
CA ALA A 366 26.14 -49.59 9.22
C ALA A 366 27.60 -49.93 8.88
N ARG A 367 27.87 -50.46 7.66
CA ARG A 367 29.23 -50.72 7.17
C ARG A 367 29.80 -49.54 6.36
N GLY A 368 29.09 -48.42 6.27
CA GLY A 368 29.50 -47.24 5.50
C GLY A 368 29.25 -47.35 3.99
N GLN A 369 28.51 -48.37 3.52
CA GLN A 369 28.15 -48.47 2.10
C GLN A 369 27.07 -47.45 1.76
N HIS A 370 27.31 -46.63 0.73
CA HIS A 370 26.34 -45.66 0.22
C HIS A 370 25.14 -46.35 -0.44
N ILE A 371 23.94 -45.96 -0.01
CA ILE A 371 22.67 -46.50 -0.47
C ILE A 371 22.05 -45.58 -1.52
N ARG A 372 21.90 -44.30 -1.18
CA ARG A 372 21.24 -43.29 -2.03
C ARG A 372 21.55 -41.89 -1.52
N SER A 373 21.48 -40.91 -2.42
CA SER A 373 21.46 -39.48 -2.07
C SER A 373 20.12 -38.88 -2.51
N LEU A 374 19.57 -37.98 -1.71
CA LEU A 374 18.33 -37.27 -1.98
C LEU A 374 18.60 -35.76 -1.95
N GLN A 375 18.01 -35.02 -2.88
CA GLN A 375 18.21 -33.58 -3.06
C GLN A 375 16.95 -32.82 -2.67
N HIS A 376 17.09 -31.81 -1.80
CA HIS A 376 16.03 -30.86 -1.53
C HIS A 376 15.88 -29.95 -2.75
N ASP A 377 14.65 -29.68 -3.17
CA ASP A 377 14.31 -28.90 -4.37
C ASP A 377 14.74 -27.42 -4.31
N GLY A 378 15.09 -26.94 -3.11
CA GLY A 378 15.54 -25.57 -2.88
C GLY A 378 14.45 -24.61 -2.44
N GLY A 379 13.20 -25.06 -2.32
CA GLY A 379 12.10 -24.23 -1.86
C GLY A 379 12.35 -23.73 -0.43
N LEU A 380 12.32 -22.41 -0.22
CA LEU A 380 12.46 -21.80 1.11
C LEU A 380 11.29 -22.16 2.05
N PHE A 381 10.15 -22.56 1.48
CA PHE A 381 8.93 -22.92 2.19
C PHE A 381 8.73 -24.43 2.33
N SER A 382 9.67 -25.23 1.82
CA SER A 382 9.68 -26.68 1.97
C SER A 382 10.90 -27.06 2.80
N GLY A 383 10.73 -28.01 3.73
CA GLY A 383 11.82 -28.55 4.54
C GLY A 383 11.78 -30.07 4.60
N THR A 384 11.11 -30.71 3.63
CA THR A 384 10.80 -32.14 3.68
C THR A 384 11.25 -32.85 2.41
N ILE A 385 11.97 -33.97 2.57
CA ILE A 385 12.30 -34.91 1.49
C ILE A 385 11.81 -36.30 1.87
N ILE A 386 11.22 -37.00 0.89
CA ILE A 386 10.77 -38.38 1.05
C ILE A 386 11.83 -39.35 0.52
N TRP A 387 12.09 -40.41 1.29
CA TRP A 387 12.78 -41.61 0.84
C TRP A 387 11.81 -42.79 0.79
N ASP A 388 11.76 -43.46 -0.34
CA ASP A 388 10.95 -44.65 -0.63
C ASP A 388 11.51 -45.97 -0.05
N LEU A 389 12.55 -45.90 0.79
CA LEU A 389 13.30 -47.04 1.32
C LEU A 389 13.94 -47.93 0.24
N LYS A 390 14.31 -47.34 -0.90
CA LYS A 390 15.04 -48.04 -1.97
C LYS A 390 16.46 -47.51 -2.15
N THR A 391 17.33 -48.43 -2.57
CA THR A 391 18.67 -48.16 -3.06
C THR A 391 18.64 -47.37 -4.38
N LYS A 392 19.79 -46.83 -4.81
CA LYS A 392 19.94 -46.19 -6.13
C LYS A 392 19.63 -47.14 -7.30
N GLU A 393 19.79 -48.45 -7.11
CA GLU A 393 19.40 -49.49 -8.07
C GLU A 393 17.91 -49.88 -7.99
N ASN A 394 17.08 -49.12 -7.26
CA ASN A 394 15.65 -49.35 -7.08
C ASN A 394 15.31 -50.68 -6.37
N LEU A 395 16.25 -51.22 -5.58
CA LEU A 395 16.03 -52.40 -4.72
C LEU A 395 15.62 -51.98 -3.30
N ASP A 396 14.71 -52.73 -2.69
CA ASP A 396 14.32 -52.57 -1.28
C ASP A 396 15.54 -52.71 -0.36
N VAL A 397 15.66 -51.83 0.62
CA VAL A 397 16.69 -51.96 1.66
C VAL A 397 16.33 -53.04 2.69
N ALA A 398 17.34 -53.68 3.28
CA ALA A 398 17.16 -54.68 4.33
C ALA A 398 16.75 -54.04 5.68
N PHE A 399 16.23 -54.84 6.61
CA PHE A 399 16.07 -54.41 7.99
C PHE A 399 17.45 -54.16 8.64
N GLY A 400 17.53 -53.17 9.51
CA GLY A 400 18.79 -52.79 10.16
C GLY A 400 18.88 -51.30 10.48
N VAL A 401 20.06 -50.91 10.95
CA VAL A 401 20.38 -49.51 11.24
C VAL A 401 21.10 -48.88 10.04
N TYR A 402 20.58 -47.73 9.63
CA TYR A 402 21.14 -46.87 8.60
C TYR A 402 21.63 -45.57 9.23
N TYR A 403 22.65 -45.00 8.63
CA TYR A 403 23.18 -43.69 8.99
C TYR A 403 22.89 -42.72 7.85
N TYR A 404 22.64 -41.46 8.20
CA TYR A 404 22.51 -40.42 7.21
C TYR A 404 23.40 -39.23 7.55
N ILE A 405 23.87 -38.56 6.51
CA ILE A 405 24.59 -37.29 6.58
C ILE A 405 23.78 -36.29 5.78
N VAL A 406 23.43 -35.17 6.40
CA VAL A 406 22.82 -34.03 5.72
C VAL A 406 23.88 -32.98 5.49
N GLU A 407 24.01 -32.55 4.25
CA GLU A 407 24.90 -31.47 3.83
C GLU A 407 24.06 -30.28 3.36
N SER A 408 24.38 -29.09 3.85
CA SER A 408 23.82 -27.82 3.40
C SER A 408 24.98 -26.86 3.14
N GLU A 409 24.92 -26.13 2.03
CA GLU A 409 25.93 -25.12 1.68
C GLU A 409 26.00 -24.00 2.75
N LEU A 410 24.85 -23.66 3.34
CA LEU A 410 24.73 -22.60 4.36
C LEU A 410 24.85 -23.16 5.80
N GLY A 411 24.31 -24.35 6.05
CA GLY A 411 24.24 -24.93 7.40
C GLY A 411 25.43 -25.81 7.80
N GLY A 412 26.26 -26.24 6.84
CA GLY A 412 27.34 -27.20 7.10
C GLY A 412 26.85 -28.65 7.02
N LYS A 413 27.28 -29.50 7.96
CA LYS A 413 26.93 -30.93 7.97
C LYS A 413 26.37 -31.38 9.32
N THR A 414 25.31 -32.18 9.28
CA THR A 414 24.82 -32.92 10.44
C THR A 414 24.64 -34.39 10.08
N SER A 415 24.49 -35.26 11.08
CA SER A 415 24.30 -36.70 10.87
C SER A 415 23.35 -37.30 11.88
N GLY A 416 22.75 -38.42 11.52
CA GLY A 416 21.90 -39.18 12.42
C GLY A 416 21.75 -40.63 12.00
N LYS A 417 20.85 -41.33 12.68
CA LYS A 417 20.58 -42.75 12.45
C LYS A 417 19.09 -43.01 12.27
N LEU A 418 18.78 -44.02 11.47
CA LEU A 418 17.43 -44.53 11.23
C LEU A 418 17.44 -46.04 11.44
N ALA A 419 16.45 -46.57 12.16
CA ALA A 419 16.25 -48.01 12.27
C ALA A 419 15.06 -48.47 11.41
N VAL A 420 15.27 -49.51 10.61
CA VAL A 420 14.23 -50.20 9.84
C VAL A 420 14.01 -51.57 10.48
N ILE A 421 12.82 -51.79 11.03
CA ILE A 421 12.44 -52.98 11.80
C ILE A 421 11.33 -53.71 11.06
N LYS A 422 11.40 -55.05 11.06
CA LYS A 422 10.38 -55.92 10.48
C LYS A 422 9.42 -56.46 11.53
#